data_AF-A0A7L3PLY8-F1
#
_entry.id   AF-A0A7L3PLY8-F1
#
_cell.length_a   1.000
_cell.length_b   1.000
_cell.length_c   1.000
_cell.angle_alpha   90.00
_cell.angle_beta   90.00
_cell.angle_gamma   90.00
#
_symmetry.space_group_name_H-M   'P 1'
#
loop_
_entity.id
_entity.type
_entity.pdbx_description
1 polymer ?
#
loop_
_entity_poly.entity_id
_entity_poly.type
_entity_poly.pdbx_seq_one_letter_code
_entity_poly.pdbx_strand_id
1 'polypeptide(L)'
;VQKLAGVINWVRPYLGLVSSKLQPLLDLLQGDSDISAPRTLTPEAKQVVSEVEQAIRQKHVWRIDLAVSVQAFILIDNLTSFAMLAQWNSDWQDPLHVL
;
A
#
# COMPACT_ATOMS: atom_id res chain seq x y z
N VAL A 1 10.44 5.03 16.43
CA VAL A 1 9.00 4.67 16.28
C VAL A 1 8.21 5.74 15.53
N GLN A 2 8.26 7.02 15.92
CA GLN A 2 7.44 8.07 15.28
C GLN A 2 7.62 8.17 13.75
N LYS A 3 8.86 8.21 13.25
CA LYS A 3 9.14 8.23 11.80
C LYS A 3 8.51 7.04 11.06
N LEU A 4 8.64 5.83 11.64
CA LEU A 4 8.05 4.62 11.08
C LEU A 4 6.52 4.72 11.01
N ALA A 5 5.88 5.17 12.10
CA ALA A 5 4.44 5.35 12.12
C ALA A 5 3.95 6.44 11.15
N GLY A 6 4.73 7.52 10.98
CA GLY A 6 4.46 8.53 9.96
C GLY A 6 4.49 7.95 8.54
N VAL A 7 5.53 7.17 8.21
CA VAL A 7 5.66 6.50 6.90
C VAL A 7 4.53 5.48 6.69
N ILE A 8 4.18 4.69 7.70
CA ILE A 8 3.09 3.71 7.62
C ILE A 8 1.74 4.42 7.42
N ASN A 9 1.48 5.51 8.14
CA ASN A 9 0.28 6.31 7.95
C ASN A 9 0.20 6.92 6.54
N TRP A 10 1.33 7.33 5.97
CA TRP A 10 1.39 7.88 4.61
C TRP A 10 1.07 6.81 3.54
N VAL A 11 1.63 5.60 3.65
CA VAL A 11 1.40 4.54 2.65
C VAL A 11 0.06 3.82 2.81
N ARG A 12 -0.57 3.92 3.99
CA ARG A 12 -1.81 3.22 4.35
C ARG A 12 -2.93 3.26 3.30
N PRO A 13 -3.29 4.39 2.67
CA PRO A 13 -4.39 4.45 1.69
C PRO A 13 -4.22 3.49 0.51
N TYR A 14 -2.97 3.15 0.19
CA TYR A 14 -2.63 2.30 -0.95
C TYR A 14 -2.62 0.81 -0.61
N LEU A 15 -2.50 0.47 0.67
CA LEU A 15 -2.30 -0.92 1.11
C LEU A 15 -3.60 -1.68 1.35
N GLY A 16 -4.75 -1.01 1.46
CA GLY A 16 -6.03 -1.66 1.78
C GLY A 16 -6.09 -2.25 3.19
N LEU A 17 -5.23 -1.78 4.10
CA LEU A 17 -5.19 -2.22 5.50
C LEU A 17 -6.28 -1.54 6.32
N VAL A 18 -7.02 -2.33 7.12
CA VAL A 18 -8.07 -1.85 8.00
C VAL A 18 -7.48 -1.02 9.15
N SER A 19 -8.13 0.09 9.52
CA SER A 19 -7.68 0.99 10.60
C SER A 19 -7.33 0.26 11.90
N SER A 20 -8.17 -0.71 12.29
CA SER A 20 -8.04 -1.45 13.54
C SER A 20 -6.74 -2.26 13.62
N LYS A 21 -6.23 -2.73 12.48
CA LYS A 21 -4.97 -3.46 12.43
C LYS A 21 -3.75 -2.59 12.74
N LEU A 22 -3.83 -1.29 12.46
CA LEU A 22 -2.73 -0.35 12.70
C LEU A 22 -2.71 0.20 14.12
N GLN A 23 -3.78 -0.03 14.89
CA GLN A 23 -3.97 0.55 16.23
C GLN A 23 -2.78 0.31 17.17
N PRO A 24 -2.20 -0.91 17.29
CA PRO A 24 -1.05 -1.15 18.17
C PRO A 24 0.17 -0.28 17.84
N LEU A 25 0.33 0.11 16.58
CA LEU A 25 1.41 0.98 16.14
C LEU A 25 1.13 2.46 16.40
N LEU A 26 -0.15 2.87 16.32
CA LEU A 26 -0.60 4.22 16.66
C LEU A 26 -0.60 4.48 18.17
N ASP A 27 -0.87 3.46 18.98
CA ASP A 27 -0.85 3.59 20.44
C ASP A 27 0.58 3.90 20.95
N LEU A 28 1.63 3.50 20.23
CA LEU A 28 3.02 3.91 20.51
C LEU A 28 3.30 5.39 20.23
N LEU A 29 2.38 6.09 19.54
CA LEU A 29 2.45 7.54 19.38
C LEU A 29 1.82 8.28 20.55
N GLN A 30 0.92 7.64 21.28
CA GLN A 30 0.29 8.19 22.46
C GLN A 30 1.29 8.21 23.62
N GLY A 31 1.30 9.28 24.42
CA GLY A 31 2.23 9.47 25.53
C GLY A 31 3.07 10.74 25.39
N ASP A 32 4.32 10.67 25.85
CA ASP A 32 5.22 11.82 25.99
C ASP A 32 5.44 12.57 24.68
N SER A 33 5.16 13.88 24.64
CA SER A 33 5.37 14.72 23.46
C SER A 33 6.83 14.90 23.08
N ASP A 34 7.77 14.56 23.97
CA ASP A 34 9.20 14.61 23.66
C ASP A 34 9.56 13.58 22.57
N ILE A 35 10.13 14.07 21.48
CA ILE A 35 10.62 13.26 20.36
C ILE A 35 11.83 12.38 20.75
N SER A 36 12.51 12.76 21.82
CA SER A 36 13.71 12.11 22.36
C SER A 36 13.37 10.94 23.29
N ALA A 37 12.13 10.87 23.76
CA ALA A 37 11.69 9.83 24.69
C ALA A 37 11.86 8.44 24.05
N PRO A 38 12.51 7.48 24.74
CA PRO A 38 12.71 6.14 24.21
C PRO A 38 11.36 5.44 24.06
N ARG A 39 11.05 5.00 22.84
CA ARG A 39 9.87 4.19 22.54
C ARG A 39 10.30 2.91 21.86
N THR A 40 9.90 1.79 22.42
CA THR A 40 10.21 0.45 21.92
C THR A 40 8.99 -0.12 21.21
N LEU A 41 9.21 -0.79 20.08
CA LEU A 41 8.14 -1.53 19.41
C LEU A 41 7.72 -2.72 20.27
N THR A 42 6.45 -2.74 20.69
CA THR A 42 5.87 -3.92 21.35
C THR A 42 5.77 -5.09 20.36
N PRO A 43 5.61 -6.34 20.84
CA PRO A 43 5.41 -7.50 19.97
C PRO A 43 4.26 -7.32 18.98
N GLU A 44 3.14 -6.72 19.42
CA GLU A 44 1.96 -6.46 18.61
C GLU A 44 2.29 -5.45 17.50
N ALA A 45 2.98 -4.35 17.82
CA ALA A 45 3.40 -3.38 16.82
C ALA A 45 4.38 -3.97 15.80
N LYS A 46 5.24 -4.92 16.20
CA LYS A 46 6.13 -5.63 15.27
C LYS A 46 5.34 -6.50 14.28
N GLN A 47 4.29 -7.17 14.75
CA GLN A 47 3.39 -7.93 13.86
C GLN A 47 2.74 -7.02 12.83
N VAL A 48 2.24 -5.85 13.27
CA VAL A 48 1.64 -4.86 12.36
C VAL A 48 2.63 -4.41 11.29
N VAL A 49 3.90 -4.15 11.65
CA VAL A 49 4.95 -3.79 10.69
C VAL A 49 5.17 -4.91 9.66
N SER A 50 5.17 -6.17 10.08
CA SER A 50 5.31 -7.32 9.18
C SER A 50 4.13 -7.45 8.22
N GLU A 51 2.89 -7.22 8.69
CA GLU A 51 1.70 -7.21 7.83
C GLU A 51 1.74 -6.07 6.81
N VAL A 52 2.22 -4.89 7.21
CA VAL A 52 2.42 -3.75 6.31
C VAL A 52 3.46 -4.09 5.24
N GLU A 53 4.58 -4.70 5.63
CA GLU A 53 5.62 -5.13 4.67
C GLU A 53 5.06 -6.14 3.68
N GLN A 54 4.30 -7.13 4.14
CA GLN A 54 3.65 -8.11 3.28
C GLN A 54 2.67 -7.44 2.31
N ALA A 55 1.84 -6.51 2.80
CA ALA A 55 0.91 -5.77 1.96
C ALA A 55 1.64 -4.96 0.89
N ILE A 56 2.75 -4.29 1.22
CA ILE A 56 3.59 -3.58 0.25
C ILE A 56 4.13 -4.54 -0.81
N ARG A 57 4.66 -5.70 -0.40
CA ARG A 57 5.19 -6.72 -1.34
C ARG A 57 4.14 -7.29 -2.28
N GLN A 58 2.89 -7.38 -1.84
CA GLN A 58 1.77 -7.91 -2.64
C GLN A 58 1.18 -6.86 -3.59
N LYS A 59 1.40 -5.57 -3.31
CA LYS A 59 0.90 -4.48 -4.14
C LYS A 59 1.80 -4.31 -5.36
N HIS A 60 1.20 -4.46 -6.53
CA HIS A 60 1.82 -4.11 -7.79
C HIS A 60 1.39 -2.69 -8.13
N VAL A 61 2.30 -1.73 -8.02
CA VAL A 61 2.07 -0.34 -8.41
C VAL A 61 3.08 -0.01 -9.49
N TRP A 62 2.57 0.33 -10.66
CA TRP A 62 3.39 0.65 -11.82
C TRP A 62 3.35 2.15 -12.07
N ARG A 63 4.49 2.72 -12.47
CA ARG A 63 4.51 4.10 -12.96
C ARG A 63 4.03 4.10 -14.41
N ILE A 64 3.27 5.12 -14.78
CA ILE A 64 2.89 5.36 -16.17
C ILE A 64 4.16 5.62 -16.98
N ASP A 65 4.39 4.82 -18.01
CA ASP A 65 5.39 5.09 -19.02
C ASP A 65 4.79 5.97 -20.11
N LEU A 66 5.27 7.20 -20.25
CA LEU A 66 4.72 8.16 -21.22
C LEU A 66 4.99 7.76 -22.69
N ALA A 67 5.89 6.82 -22.94
CA ALA A 67 6.12 6.28 -24.28
C ALA A 67 5.11 5.19 -24.67
N VAL A 68 4.36 4.64 -23.70
CA VAL A 68 3.38 3.56 -23.92
C VAL A 68 1.97 4.13 -23.85
N SER A 69 1.14 3.80 -24.84
CA SER A 69 -0.26 4.25 -24.86
C SER A 69 -1.08 3.60 -23.74
N VAL A 70 -1.90 4.41 -23.06
CA VAL A 70 -2.90 3.93 -22.10
C VAL A 70 -4.10 3.37 -22.86
N GLN A 71 -4.52 2.17 -22.49
CA GLN A 71 -5.63 1.46 -23.11
C GLN A 71 -6.74 1.23 -22.09
N ALA A 72 -7.99 1.33 -22.54
CA ALA A 72 -9.15 0.94 -21.76
C ALA A 72 -9.57 -0.49 -22.13
N PHE A 73 -9.53 -1.39 -21.16
CA PHE A 73 -10.02 -2.76 -21.28
C PHE A 73 -11.41 -2.84 -20.68
N ILE A 74 -12.38 -3.22 -21.49
CA ILE A 74 -13.78 -3.37 -21.06
C ILE A 74 -14.11 -4.87 -21.11
N LEU A 75 -14.38 -5.43 -19.93
CA LEU A 75 -14.80 -6.81 -19.73
C LEU A 75 -16.31 -6.80 -19.48
N ILE A 76 -17.07 -7.41 -20.38
CA ILE A 76 -18.52 -7.50 -20.25
C ILE A 76 -18.84 -8.96 -19.94
N ASP A 77 -19.43 -9.22 -18.76
CA ASP A 77 -20.07 -10.50 -18.45
C ASP A 77 -21.60 -10.35 -18.43
N ASN A 78 -22.32 -11.47 -18.25
CA ASN A 78 -23.79 -11.51 -18.31
C ASN A 78 -24.51 -10.76 -17.17
N LEU A 79 -23.80 -10.42 -16.11
CA LEU A 79 -24.29 -9.81 -14.87
C LEU A 79 -23.69 -8.42 -14.63
N THR A 80 -22.45 -8.19 -15.03
CA THR A 80 -21.71 -6.95 -14.78
C THR A 80 -20.69 -6.62 -15.87
N SER A 81 -20.48 -5.32 -16.10
CA SER A 81 -19.39 -4.81 -16.92
C SER A 81 -18.31 -4.18 -16.05
N PHE A 82 -17.06 -4.53 -16.30
CA PHE A 82 -15.88 -3.94 -15.68
C PHE A 82 -15.07 -3.18 -16.73
N ALA A 83 -14.55 -2.02 -16.36
CA ALA A 83 -13.61 -1.28 -17.18
C ALA A 83 -12.34 -1.02 -16.37
N MET A 84 -11.20 -1.13 -17.05
CA MET A 84 -9.88 -0.94 -16.47
C MET A 84 -9.02 -0.12 -17.41
N LEU A 85 -8.28 0.86 -16.87
CA LEU A 85 -7.22 1.53 -17.62
C LEU A 85 -5.91 0.81 -17.33
N ALA A 86 -5.15 0.48 -18.37
CA ALA A 86 -3.87 -0.18 -18.23
C ALA A 86 -2.93 0.16 -19.39
N GLN A 87 -1.63 -0.03 -19.15
CA GLN A 87 -0.61 -0.03 -20.19
C GLN A 87 -0.21 -1.48 -20.47
N TRP A 88 -0.09 -1.82 -21.75
CA TRP A 88 0.38 -3.13 -22.19
C TRP A 88 1.70 -3.00 -22.96
N ASN A 89 2.70 -3.78 -22.57
CA ASN A 89 3.98 -3.88 -23.27
C ASN A 89 4.58 -5.28 -23.09
N SER A 90 4.79 -6.00 -24.19
CA SER A 90 5.33 -7.37 -24.17
C SER A 90 6.79 -7.46 -23.70
N ASP A 91 7.52 -6.35 -23.69
CA ASP A 91 8.93 -6.32 -23.30
C ASP A 91 9.12 -6.20 -21.78
N TRP A 92 8.04 -5.91 -21.03
CA TRP A 92 8.07 -5.82 -19.57
C TRP A 92 8.01 -7.20 -18.90
N GLN A 93 8.53 -7.29 -17.67
CA GLN A 93 8.45 -8.52 -16.87
C GLN A 93 7.01 -8.88 -16.52
N ASP A 94 6.18 -7.88 -16.19
CA ASP A 94 4.73 -7.98 -16.18
C ASP A 94 4.20 -7.16 -17.36
N PRO A 95 3.64 -7.79 -18.41
CA PRO A 95 3.26 -7.06 -19.61
C PRO A 95 2.03 -6.17 -19.41
N LEU A 96 1.28 -6.31 -18.32
CA LEU A 96 0.07 -5.55 -18.05
C LEU A 96 0.20 -4.71 -16.78
N HIS A 97 0.37 -3.40 -16.95
CA HIS A 97 0.42 -2.45 -15.85
C HIS A 97 -0.93 -1.74 -15.70
N VAL A 98 -1.73 -2.14 -14.70
CA VAL A 98 -3.01 -1.50 -14.35
C VAL A 98 -2.78 -0.14 -13.68
N LEU A 99 -3.60 0.86 -14.05
CA LEU A 99 -3.54 2.23 -13.53
C LEU A 99 -4.52 2.49 -12.39
#